data_AF-A0A7R9DSK3-F1
#
_entry.id   AF-A0A7R9DSK3-F1
#
_cell.length_a   1.000
_cell.length_b   1.000
_cell.length_c   1.000
_cell.angle_alpha   90.00
_cell.angle_beta   90.00
_cell.angle_gamma   90.00
#
_symmetry.space_group_name_H-M   'P 1'
#
loop_
_entity.id
_entity.type
_entity.pdbx_description
1 polymer ?
#
loop_
_entity_poly.entity_id
_entity_poly.type
_entity_poly.pdbx_seq_one_letter_code
_entity_poly.pdbx_strand_id
1 'polypeptide(L)' 'HLHQGILVVISIKASCIDSTAQPEAVFASEVKKLQADKLKPQEQITLEPYERDHAVVVGVFRPPAKVKAS' A
#
# COMPACT_ATOMS: atom_id res chain seq x y z
N HIS A 1 -2.98 18.60 -17.69
CA HIS A 1 -2.80 19.04 -16.29
C HIS A 1 -3.12 17.89 -15.36
N LEU A 2 -2.11 17.22 -14.81
CA LEU A 2 -2.31 16.06 -13.94
C LEU A 2 -2.46 16.54 -12.49
N HIS A 3 -3.61 16.27 -11.86
CA HIS A 3 -3.88 16.63 -10.47
C HIS A 3 -2.90 15.90 -9.53
N GLN A 4 -2.12 16.66 -8.77
CA GLN A 4 -1.19 16.13 -7.77
C GLN A 4 -1.98 15.67 -6.53
N GLY A 5 -1.56 14.57 -5.90
CA GLY A 5 -2.15 14.09 -4.64
C GLY A 5 -3.28 13.07 -4.78
N ILE A 6 -3.19 12.19 -5.78
CA ILE A 6 -4.19 11.13 -5.98
C ILE A 6 -4.11 10.13 -4.83
N LEU A 7 -5.23 9.94 -4.12
CA LEU A 7 -5.38 8.93 -3.09
C LEU A 7 -5.51 7.57 -3.78
N VAL A 8 -4.64 6.63 -3.41
CA VAL A 8 -4.62 5.28 -3.97
C VAL A 8 -4.91 4.29 -2.86
N VAL A 9 -5.87 3.42 -3.12
CA VAL A 9 -6.24 2.31 -2.22
C VAL A 9 -5.88 1.02 -2.94
N ILE A 10 -5.05 0.20 -2.32
CA ILE A 10 -4.50 -1.02 -2.89
C ILE A 10 -4.92 -2.17 -2.01
N SER A 11 -5.68 -3.11 -2.57
CA SER A 11 -6.05 -4.35 -1.90
C SER A 11 -5.03 -5.42 -2.27
N ILE A 12 -4.29 -5.92 -1.29
CA ILE A 12 -3.26 -6.94 -1.44
C ILE A 12 -3.82 -8.24 -0.86
N LYS A 13 -4.02 -9.22 -1.74
CA LYS A 13 -4.41 -10.59 -1.37
C LYS A 13 -3.19 -11.50 -1.44
N ALA A 14 -2.60 -11.80 -0.29
CA ALA A 14 -1.37 -12.60 -0.21
C ALA A 14 -1.55 -13.98 -0.83
N SER A 15 -2.72 -14.60 -0.65
CA SER A 15 -3.04 -15.92 -1.21
C SER A 15 -2.97 -15.98 -2.75
N CYS A 16 -3.08 -14.85 -3.44
CA CYS A 16 -3.00 -14.78 -4.91
C CYS A 16 -1.59 -14.44 -5.42
N ILE A 17 -0.72 -13.92 -4.56
CA ILE A 17 0.65 -13.55 -4.89
C ILE A 17 1.59 -14.71 -4.60
N ASP A 18 1.53 -15.21 -3.36
CA ASP A 18 2.30 -16.37 -2.93
C ASP A 18 1.53 -17.07 -1.80
N SER A 19 0.93 -18.21 -2.13
CA SER A 19 0.11 -18.97 -1.20
C SER A 19 0.96 -19.74 -0.16
N THR A 20 2.28 -19.68 -0.24
CA THR A 20 3.21 -20.41 0.63
C THR A 20 4.02 -19.49 1.54
N ALA A 21 4.18 -18.23 1.15
CA ALA A 21 4.85 -17.22 1.94
C ALA A 21 3.93 -16.61 3.00
N GLN A 22 4.52 -16.10 4.08
CA GLN A 22 3.78 -15.38 5.10
C GLN A 22 3.21 -14.07 4.52
N PRO A 23 1.95 -13.72 4.81
CA PRO A 23 1.30 -12.53 4.27
C PRO A 23 2.06 -11.24 4.61
N GLU A 24 2.65 -11.16 5.79
CA GLU A 24 3.48 -10.03 6.24
C GLU A 24 4.69 -9.78 5.32
N ALA A 25 5.36 -10.84 4.87
CA ALA A 25 6.49 -10.75 3.94
C ALA A 25 6.03 -10.30 2.54
N VAL A 26 4.88 -10.80 2.08
CA VAL A 26 4.27 -10.38 0.80
C VAL A 26 3.90 -8.91 0.83
N PHE A 27 3.28 -8.44 1.92
CA PHE A 27 2.94 -7.02 2.10
C PHE A 27 4.17 -6.13 2.11
N ALA A 28 5.21 -6.50 2.85
CA ALA A 28 6.46 -5.75 2.89
C ALA A 28 7.11 -5.64 1.50
N SER A 29 7.07 -6.72 0.71
CA SER A 29 7.59 -6.75 -0.66
C SER A 29 6.81 -5.81 -1.59
N GLU A 30 5.47 -5.85 -1.55
CA GLU A 30 4.66 -4.94 -2.36
C GLU A 30 4.77 -3.48 -1.92
N VAL A 31 4.74 -3.20 -0.61
CA VAL A 31 4.98 -1.85 -0.08
C VAL A 31 6.31 -1.29 -0.59
N LYS A 32 7.37 -2.11 -0.64
CA LYS A 32 8.68 -1.69 -1.16
C LYS A 32 8.64 -1.37 -2.66
N LYS A 33 7.90 -2.13 -3.46
CA LYS A 33 7.67 -1.84 -4.89
C LYS A 33 6.87 -0.54 -5.07
N LEU A 34 5.83 -0.32 -4.26
CA LEU A 34 5.02 0.89 -4.30
C LEU A 34 5.85 2.14 -3.95
N GLN A 35 6.74 2.04 -2.96
CA GLN A 35 7.69 3.11 -2.65
C GLN A 35 8.63 3.42 -3.82
N ALA A 36 9.10 2.40 -4.54
CA ALA A 36 9.91 2.57 -5.75
C ALA A 36 9.13 3.28 -6.88
N ASP A 37 7.82 3.04 -6.97
CA ASP A 37 6.91 3.68 -7.95
C ASP A 37 6.50 5.12 -7.56
N LYS A 38 7.17 5.73 -6.57
CA LYS A 38 6.86 7.07 -6.01
C LYS A 38 5.47 7.15 -5.34
N LEU A 39 4.92 6.01 -4.93
CA LEU A 39 3.71 5.95 -4.12
C LEU A 39 4.12 5.95 -2.65
N LYS A 40 3.58 6.90 -1.88
CA LYS A 40 3.84 6.95 -0.44
C LYS A 40 2.70 6.25 0.30
N PRO A 41 2.91 5.03 0.82
CA PRO A 41 1.92 4.40 1.69
C PRO A 41 1.77 5.24 2.97
N GLN A 42 0.54 5.46 3.40
CA GLN A 42 0.21 6.19 4.63
C GLN A 42 -0.34 5.25 5.69
N GLU A 43 -1.17 4.29 5.27
CA GLU A 43 -1.85 3.38 6.19
C GLU A 43 -1.88 1.97 5.60
N GLN A 44 -1.74 0.98 6.47
CA GLN A 44 -1.88 -0.44 6.12
C GLN A 44 -2.82 -1.05 7.14
N ILE A 45 -3.90 -1.64 6.64
CA ILE A 45 -4.94 -2.27 7.45
C ILE A 45 -5.01 -3.73 7.01
N THR A 46 -4.78 -4.65 7.93
CA THR A 46 -5.05 -6.07 7.71
C THR A 46 -6.52 -6.35 8.05
N LEU A 47 -7.20 -7.15 7.24
CA LEU A 47 -8.62 -7.50 7.43
C LEU A 47 -8.80 -8.74 8.32
N GLU A 48 -7.80 -9.08 9.13
CA GLU A 48 -7.91 -10.12 10.13
C GLU A 48 -8.85 -9.68 11.27
N PRO A 49 -9.85 -10.48 11.68
CA PRO A 49 -10.05 -11.92 11.45
C PRO A 49 -11.05 -12.32 10.33
N TYR A 50 -11.59 -11.35 9.57
CA TYR A 50 -12.68 -11.59 8.61
C TYR A 50 -12.19 -12.22 7.29
N GLU A 51 -11.07 -11.71 6.75
CA GLU A 51 -10.40 -12.28 5.58
C GLU A 51 -8.94 -12.55 5.94
N ARG A 52 -8.60 -13.83 6.09
CA ARG A 52 -7.19 -14.24 6.22
C ARG A 52 -6.43 -13.87 4.94
N ASP A 53 -5.21 -13.36 5.10
CA ASP A 53 -4.31 -13.02 4.01
C ASP A 53 -4.75 -11.84 3.12
N HIS A 54 -5.65 -10.98 3.61
CA HIS A 54 -6.05 -9.76 2.92
C HIS A 54 -5.62 -8.50 3.69
N ALA A 55 -4.94 -7.58 3.00
CA ALA A 55 -4.58 -6.29 3.55
C ALA A 55 -4.91 -5.17 2.56
N VAL A 56 -5.35 -4.04 3.09
CA VAL A 56 -5.59 -2.83 2.33
C VAL A 56 -4.51 -1.82 2.70
N VAL A 57 -3.79 -1.34 1.70
CA VAL A 57 -2.82 -0.27 1.83
C VAL A 57 -3.38 0.99 1.21
N VAL A 58 -3.45 2.06 2.00
CA VAL A 58 -3.86 3.38 1.55
C VAL A 58 -2.63 4.26 1.43
N GLY A 59 -2.48 4.93 0.30
CA GLY A 59 -1.34 5.79 0.02
C GLY A 59 -1.71 6.97 -0.87
N VAL A 60 -0.72 7.81 -1.15
CA VAL A 60 -0.88 8.93 -2.08
C VAL A 60 0.16 8.81 -3.19
N PHE A 61 -0.32 8.85 -4.43
CA PHE A 61 0.50 8.82 -5.63
C PHE A 61 0.82 10.25 -6.08
N ARG A 62 2.12 10.51 -6.28
CA ARG A 62 2.68 11.85 -6.49
C ARG A 62 2.05 12.88 -5.52
N PRO A 63 2.35 12.79 -4.21
CA PRO A 63 1.96 13.86 -3.33
C PRO A 63 2.48 15.19 -3.91
N PRO A 64 1.67 16.27 -3.97
CA PRO A 64 2.25 17.59 -4.15
C PRO A 64 3.32 17.73 -3.09
N ALA A 65 4.48 18.31 -3.42
CA ALA A 65 5.56 18.48 -2.46
C ALA A 65 4.98 19.08 -1.18
N LYS A 66 4.80 18.25 -0.14
CA LYS A 66 4.16 18.68 1.10
C LYS A 66 5.15 19.64 1.72
N VAL A 67 4.86 20.94 1.61
CA VAL A 67 5.39 21.97 2.50
C VAL A 67 5.19 21.39 3.90
N LYS A 68 6.29 21.09 4.58
CA LYS A 68 6.26 20.72 5.99
C LYS A 68 5.59 21.90 6.68
N ALA A 69 4.36 21.73 7.16
CA ALA A 69 3.82 22.66 8.14
C ALA A 69 4.67 22.46 9.39
N SER A 70 5.42 23.51 9.69
CA SER A 70 6.34 23.67 10.80
C SER A 70 5.70 23.38 12.15
#